data_AF-A0A4U9W0Y7-F1
#
_entry.id   AF-A0A4U9W0Y7-F1
#
_cell.length_a   1.000
_cell.length_b   1.000
_cell.length_c   1.000
_cell.angle_alpha   90.00
_cell.angle_beta   90.00
_cell.angle_gamma   90.00
#
_symmetry.space_group_name_H-M   'P 1'
#
loop_
_entity.id
_entity.type
_entity.pdbx_description
1 polymer ?
#
loop_
_entity_poly.entity_id
_entity_poly.type
_entity_poly.pdbx_seq_one_letter_code
_entity_poly.pdbx_strand_id
1 'polypeptide(L)' 'MQSGNLVINSRTKARCSDGSRYQMPELVCKQGEAGTAAECTGRYGNNETVFPMTIKRESK' A
#
# COMPACT_ATOMS: atom_id res chain seq x y z
N MET A 1 -23.03 4.50 4.23
CA MET A 1 -22.05 3.42 4.01
C MET A 1 -20.67 4.05 4.12
N GLN A 2 -19.81 3.57 5.02
CA GLN A 2 -18.43 4.04 5.03
C GLN A 2 -17.80 3.64 3.69
N SER A 3 -17.26 4.61 2.95
CA SER A 3 -16.53 4.35 1.71
C SER A 3 -15.46 3.30 2.00
N GLY A 4 -15.43 2.18 1.27
CA GLY A 4 -14.45 1.09 1.45
C GLY A 4 -13.02 1.44 1.05
N ASN A 5 -12.64 2.72 1.17
CA ASN A 5 -11.32 3.23 0.85
C ASN A 5 -10.42 3.11 2.08
N LEU A 6 -9.24 2.53 1.89
CA LEU A 6 -8.22 2.35 2.92
C LEU A 6 -6.97 3.09 2.51
N VAL A 7 -6.42 3.91 3.43
CA VAL A 7 -5.12 4.57 3.25
C VAL A 7 -4.18 4.12 4.34
N ILE A 8 -3.04 3.53 3.96
CA ILE A 8 -1.98 3.11 4.86
C ILE A 8 -0.79 4.05 4.67
N ASN A 9 -0.57 4.90 5.67
CA ASN A 9 0.56 5.82 5.72
C ASN A 9 1.73 5.16 6.44
N SER A 10 2.81 4.84 5.71
CA SER A 10 4.01 4.34 6.36
C SER A 10 4.77 5.47 7.05
N ARG A 11 4.83 5.42 8.39
CA ARG A 11 5.49 6.43 9.22
C ARG A 11 6.99 6.17 9.41
N THR A 12 7.45 4.96 9.08
CA THR A 12 8.81 4.52 9.36
C THR A 12 9.49 3.99 8.12
N LYS A 13 10.76 4.33 7.95
CA LYS A 13 11.61 3.75 6.89
C LYS A 13 11.93 2.31 7.25
N ALA A 14 11.81 1.41 6.27
CA ALA A 14 12.22 0.02 6.42
C ALA A 14 13.75 -0.06 6.49
N ARG A 15 14.27 -0.92 7.37
CA ARG A 15 15.70 -1.23 7.44
C ARG A 15 15.96 -2.49 6.60
N CYS A 16 16.84 -2.36 5.62
CA CYS A 16 17.25 -3.46 4.77
C CYS A 16 18.44 -4.22 5.39
N SER A 17 18.68 -5.45 4.95
CA SER A 17 19.78 -6.31 5.43
C SER A 17 21.17 -5.74 5.14
N ASP A 18 21.29 -4.93 4.10
CA ASP A 18 22.49 -4.18 3.73
C ASP A 18 22.74 -2.93 4.60
N GLY A 19 21.88 -2.65 5.58
CA GLY A 19 21.97 -1.50 6.46
C GLY A 19 21.37 -0.22 5.89
N SER A 20 20.92 -0.21 4.63
CA SER A 20 20.23 0.92 4.03
C SER A 20 18.83 1.13 4.65
N ARG A 21 18.30 2.34 4.46
CA ARG A 21 16.94 2.70 4.88
C ARG A 21 16.11 3.04 3.66
N TYR A 22 15.06 2.25 3.43
CA TYR A 22 14.16 2.45 2.31
C TYR A 22 12.85 3.09 2.77
N GLN A 23 12.40 4.13 2.06
CA GLN A 23 11.13 4.75 2.34
C GLN A 23 10.00 3.84 1.85
N MET A 24 9.16 3.40 2.78
CA MET A 24 7.99 2.62 2.46
C MET A 24 6.92 3.51 1.80
N PRO A 25 6.13 2.95 0.87
CA PRO A 25 5.14 3.73 0.15
C PRO A 25 3.94 4.07 1.03
N GLU A 26 3.20 5.09 0.62
CA GLU A 26 1.79 5.23 1.01
C GLU A 26 0.97 4.25 0.17
N LEU A 27 0.13 3.44 0.82
CA LEU A 27 -0.81 2.56 0.11
C LEU A 27 -2.19 3.19 0.10
N VAL A 28 -2.77 3.33 -1.09
CA VAL A 28 -4.16 3.76 -1.28
C VAL A 28 -4.92 2.61 -1.93
N CYS A 29 -5.88 2.06 -1.20
CA CYS A 29 -6.77 1.01 -1.67
C CYS A 29 -8.18 1.55 -1.84
N LYS A 30 -8.80 1.23 -2.97
CA LYS A 30 -10.20 1.49 -3.24
C LYS A 30 -10.96 0.17 -3.27
N GLN A 31 -12.23 0.22 -2.88
CA GLN A 31 -13.10 -0.95 -3.05
C GLN A 31 -13.13 -1.33 -4.53
N GLY A 32 -12.93 -2.62 -4.82
CA GLY A 32 -13.19 -3.16 -6.14
C GLY A 32 -14.70 -3.29 -6.39
N GLU A 33 -15.06 -3.79 -7.56
CA GLU A 33 -16.43 -4.21 -7.84
C GLU A 33 -16.93 -5.30 -6.87
N ALA A 34 -18.25 -5.48 -6.79
CA ALA A 34 -18.86 -6.41 -5.85
C ALA A 34 -18.29 -7.83 -6.00
N GLY A 35 -17.63 -8.33 -4.94
CA GLY A 35 -17.02 -9.65 -4.91
C GLY A 35 -15.60 -9.74 -5.49
N THR A 36 -14.99 -8.63 -5.90
CA THR A 36 -13.59 -8.59 -6.37
C THR A 36 -12.64 -8.06 -5.29
N ALA A 37 -11.34 -8.29 -5.50
CA ALA A 37 -10.31 -7.77 -4.62
C ALA A 37 -10.24 -6.24 -4.72
N ALA A 38 -9.82 -5.58 -3.64
CA ALA A 38 -9.59 -4.14 -3.64
C ALA A 38 -8.44 -3.77 -4.59
N GLU A 39 -8.60 -2.64 -5.28
CA GLU A 39 -7.55 -2.05 -6.12
C GLU A 39 -6.63 -1.21 -5.23
N CYS A 40 -5.38 -1.67 -5.05
CA CYS A 40 -4.39 -0.96 -4.24
C CYS A 40 -3.26 -0.40 -5.11
N THR A 41 -2.81 0.80 -4.76
CA THR A 41 -1.65 1.45 -5.38
C THR A 41 -0.67 1.89 -4.30
N GLY A 42 0.62 1.69 -4.55
CA GLY A 42 1.71 2.15 -3.71
C GLY A 42 2.35 3.39 -4.31
N ARG A 43 2.43 4.46 -3.54
CA ARG A 43 3.06 5.73 -3.93
C ARG A 43 4.41 5.89 -3.24
N TYR A 44 5.46 5.99 -4.03
CA TYR A 44 6.84 6.22 -3.58
C TYR A 44 7.26 7.64 -3.95
N GLY A 45 8.04 8.26 -3.04
CA GLY A 45 8.65 9.59 -3.22
C GLY A 45 7.64 10.68 -3.60
N ASN A 46 7.13 11.47 -2.66
CA ASN A 46 6.21 12.59 -2.92
C ASN A 46 5.09 12.33 -3.97
N ASN A 47 4.65 11.08 -4.12
CA ASN A 47 3.68 10.59 -5.12
C ASN A 47 4.16 10.62 -6.60
N GLU A 48 5.46 10.71 -6.86
CA GLU A 48 6.04 10.74 -8.21
C GLU A 48 6.04 9.36 -8.88
N THR A 49 6.20 8.29 -8.09
CA THR A 49 6.21 6.92 -8.62
C THR A 49 5.05 6.12 -8.03
N VAL A 50 4.15 5.64 -8.89
CA VAL A 50 2.98 4.85 -8.49
C VAL A 50 3.10 3.44 -9.06
N PHE A 51 3.02 2.44 -8.19
CA PHE A 51 3.04 1.03 -8.59
C PHE A 51 1.73 0.33 -8.22
N PRO A 52 1.23 -0.58 -9.07
CA PRO A 52 0.11 -1.45 -8.70
C PRO A 52 0.54 -2.36 -7.55
N MET A 53 -0.35 -2.56 -6.58
CA MET A 53 -0.08 -3.39 -5.40
C MET A 53 -1.25 -4.33 -5.12
N THR A 54 -0.93 -5.49 -4.56
CA THR A 54 -1.92 -6.48 -4.12
C THR A 54 -1.70 -6.78 -2.65
N ILE A 55 -2.75 -6.65 -1.85
CA ILE A 55 -2.73 -7.03 -0.44
C ILE A 55 -3.44 -8.37 -0.30
N LYS A 56 -2.74 -9.36 0.24
CA LYS A 56 -3.32 -10.66 0.60
C LYS A 56 -3.48 -10.71 2.11
N ARG A 57 -4.60 -11.25 2.58
CA ARG A 57 -4.77 -11.58 4.00
C ARG A 57 -3.75 -12.65 4.39
N GLU A 58 -2.99 -12.38 5.44
CA GLU A 58 -2.06 -13.36 6.00
C GLU A 58 -2.85 -14.63 6.37
N SER A 59 -2.33 -15.77 5.91
CA SER A 59 -2.95 -17.08 6.09
C SER A 59 -2.18 -17.76 7.20
N LYS A 60 -2.79 -17.85 8.38
CA LYS A 60 -2.21 -18.53 9.54
C LYS A 60 -2.07 -20.03 9.31
#